data_AF-A0A948BBH7-F1
#
_entry.id   AF-A0A948BBH7-F1
#
_cell.length_a   1.000
_cell.length_b   1.000
_cell.length_c   1.000
_cell.angle_alpha   90.00
_cell.angle_beta   90.00
_cell.angle_gamma   90.00
#
_symmetry.space_group_name_H-M   'P 1'
#
loop_
_entity.id
_entity.type
_entity.pdbx_description
1 polymer ?
#
loop_
_entity_poly.entity_id
_entity_poly.type
_entity_poly.pdbx_seq_one_letter_code
_entity_poly.pdbx_strand_id
1 'polypeptide(L)'
;MHRSIPFSFLCVLFLFSPALADQTLVSAKISTVPIIDGKAEDDAWAVAKAITTHDMVADLDIIIKSVYTDEQIFFLVTFADADESRLHRSWKWDKTKQLYGMGPDREDIFVLKWNLSQHPVDLSIYADNPYTADIWFWKACRTDPQGYADDKIQVLSSEPQNKAEDVFSKSGKTMFLLRTGDQGKSTYKSTILLDYQGDIVPQFTYRQPTASRADVQAKGIWANGRWTLEFARKLNTRHLDDIQFTPVAAYQFGVSRYEIAGRPEEPESEQPKYGTGDVSENLTLIFGK
;
A
#
# COMPACT_ATOMS: atom_id res chain seq x y z
N MET A 1 34.80 60.94 -19.87
CA MET A 1 33.67 60.09 -20.31
C MET A 1 34.08 58.64 -20.20
N HIS A 2 33.72 57.94 -19.13
CA HIS A 2 33.82 56.47 -19.05
C HIS A 2 32.46 55.94 -18.59
N ARG A 3 31.79 55.21 -19.48
CA ARG A 3 30.51 54.54 -19.22
C ARG A 3 30.81 53.10 -18.82
N SER A 4 30.39 52.73 -17.62
CA SER A 4 30.41 51.34 -17.11
C SER A 4 29.20 50.59 -17.68
N ILE A 5 29.43 49.43 -18.29
CA ILE A 5 28.39 48.51 -18.77
C ILE A 5 28.01 47.58 -17.61
N PRO A 6 26.73 47.41 -17.25
CA PRO A 6 26.35 46.44 -16.22
C PRO A 6 26.30 45.04 -16.83
N PHE A 7 26.99 44.11 -16.19
CA PHE A 7 27.00 42.69 -16.53
C PHE A 7 25.78 42.05 -15.87
N SER A 8 24.73 41.74 -16.63
CA SER A 8 23.59 40.97 -16.14
C SER A 8 23.97 39.50 -15.99
N PHE A 9 24.00 39.01 -14.75
CA PHE A 9 24.13 37.60 -14.43
C PHE A 9 22.79 36.90 -14.73
N LEU A 10 22.74 36.11 -15.80
CA LEU A 10 21.62 35.24 -16.11
C LEU A 10 21.70 34.01 -15.20
N CYS A 11 20.86 33.96 -14.17
CA CYS A 11 20.77 32.81 -13.27
C CYS A 11 19.96 31.71 -13.97
N VAL A 12 20.65 30.68 -14.46
CA VAL A 12 20.02 29.49 -15.03
C VAL A 12 19.55 28.61 -13.86
N LEU A 13 18.24 28.62 -13.60
CA LEU A 13 17.58 27.69 -12.69
C LEU A 13 17.58 26.30 -13.33
N PHE A 14 18.49 25.43 -12.88
CA PHE A 14 18.37 24.00 -13.12
C PHE A 14 17.20 23.48 -12.28
N LEU A 15 16.10 23.12 -12.95
CA LEU A 15 15.05 22.30 -12.37
C LEU A 15 15.64 20.90 -12.13
N PHE A 16 16.08 20.62 -10.91
CA PHE A 16 16.36 19.27 -10.47
C PHE A 16 15.02 18.54 -10.34
N SER A 17 14.73 17.61 -11.25
CA SER A 17 13.76 16.56 -10.95
C SER A 17 14.34 15.74 -9.79
N PRO A 18 13.62 15.55 -8.66
CA PRO A 18 14.09 14.65 -7.63
C PRO A 18 14.22 13.26 -8.26
N ALA A 19 15.45 12.75 -8.33
CA ALA A 19 15.66 11.34 -8.60
C ALA A 19 15.00 10.56 -7.47
N LEU A 20 14.25 9.50 -7.82
CA LEU A 20 13.75 8.54 -6.84
C LEU A 20 14.94 8.08 -5.98
N ALA A 21 14.85 8.24 -4.66
CA ALA A 21 15.89 7.76 -3.77
C ALA A 21 15.80 6.23 -3.74
N ASP A 22 16.76 5.55 -4.37
CA ASP A 22 16.90 4.10 -4.21
C ASP A 22 17.37 3.81 -2.78
N GLN A 23 16.51 3.13 -2.00
CA GLN A 23 16.83 2.75 -0.62
C GLN A 23 16.83 1.23 -0.46
N THR A 24 17.76 0.73 0.35
CA THR A 24 17.89 -0.70 0.66
C THR A 24 17.37 -1.00 2.07
N LEU A 25 16.31 -1.80 2.16
CA LEU A 25 15.84 -2.41 3.41
C LEU A 25 16.57 -3.73 3.63
N VAL A 26 17.30 -3.85 4.73
CA VAL A 26 17.98 -5.10 5.11
C VAL A 26 17.11 -5.86 6.11
N SER A 27 16.59 -7.02 5.71
CA SER A 27 15.88 -7.93 6.62
C SER A 27 16.88 -8.65 7.52
N ALA A 28 16.80 -8.46 8.83
CA ALA A 28 17.71 -9.08 9.78
C ALA A 28 17.28 -10.52 10.14
N LYS A 29 18.23 -11.46 10.21
CA LYS A 29 17.93 -12.85 10.57
C LYS A 29 17.63 -12.96 12.06
N ILE A 30 16.56 -13.65 12.40
CA ILE A 30 16.09 -13.88 13.78
C ILE A 30 15.76 -15.35 14.02
N SER A 31 15.73 -15.76 15.28
CA SER A 31 15.29 -17.10 15.72
C SER A 31 13.99 -17.07 16.53
N THR A 32 13.68 -15.93 17.16
CA THR A 32 12.42 -15.69 17.87
C THR A 32 11.59 -14.74 17.01
N VAL A 33 10.44 -15.21 16.55
CA VAL A 33 9.53 -14.45 15.67
C VAL A 33 8.73 -13.40 16.46
N PRO A 34 8.41 -12.25 15.87
CA PRO A 34 7.49 -11.28 16.47
C PRO A 34 6.06 -11.83 16.49
N ILE A 35 5.25 -11.33 17.42
CA ILE A 35 3.82 -11.62 17.49
C ILE A 35 3.11 -10.54 16.68
N ILE A 36 2.34 -10.93 15.65
CA ILE A 36 1.61 -9.98 14.79
C ILE A 36 0.39 -9.43 15.52
N ASP A 37 0.62 -8.45 16.39
CA ASP A 37 -0.40 -7.80 17.21
C ASP A 37 -0.47 -6.28 17.00
N GLY A 38 0.40 -5.74 16.16
CA GLY A 38 0.49 -4.32 15.81
C GLY A 38 1.36 -3.52 16.78
N LYS A 39 2.18 -4.16 17.63
CA LYS A 39 3.08 -3.49 18.57
C LYS A 39 4.54 -3.68 18.19
N ALA A 40 5.30 -2.59 18.26
CA ALA A 40 6.74 -2.60 17.97
C ALA A 40 7.62 -3.11 19.13
N GLU A 41 7.03 -3.70 20.17
CA GLU A 41 7.70 -3.98 21.44
C GLU A 41 8.44 -5.32 21.48
N ASP A 42 8.20 -6.21 20.50
CA ASP A 42 8.90 -7.49 20.42
C ASP A 42 10.43 -7.30 20.26
N ASP A 43 11.21 -8.04 21.04
CA ASP A 43 12.68 -8.04 21.00
C ASP A 43 13.24 -8.34 19.60
N ALA A 44 12.48 -9.08 18.78
CA ALA A 44 12.83 -9.38 17.40
C ALA A 44 13.13 -8.10 16.57
N TRP A 45 12.47 -6.99 16.86
CA TRP A 45 12.62 -5.73 16.13
C TRP A 45 13.89 -4.94 16.50
N ALA A 46 14.59 -5.31 17.57
CA ALA A 46 15.76 -4.60 18.05
C ALA A 46 16.97 -4.74 17.12
N VAL A 47 17.10 -5.89 16.42
CA VAL A 47 18.20 -6.16 15.49
C VAL A 47 18.00 -5.55 14.10
N ALA A 48 16.76 -5.21 13.74
CA ALA A 48 16.43 -4.68 12.42
C ALA A 48 16.71 -3.18 12.33
N LYS A 49 17.50 -2.80 11.33
CA LYS A 49 17.72 -1.40 10.97
C LYS A 49 16.50 -0.86 10.22
N ALA A 50 16.00 0.28 10.66
CA ALA A 50 14.92 0.97 9.97
C ALA A 50 15.44 1.75 8.75
N ILE A 51 14.60 1.84 7.72
CA ILE A 51 14.69 2.87 6.68
C ILE A 51 13.51 3.83 6.83
N THR A 52 13.63 5.02 6.24
CA THR A 52 12.58 6.02 6.17
C THR A 52 12.37 6.38 4.70
N THR A 53 11.19 6.09 4.17
CA THR A 53 10.78 6.40 2.80
C THR A 53 9.63 7.40 2.82
N HIS A 54 9.55 8.26 1.81
CA HIS A 54 8.55 9.32 1.78
C HIS A 54 7.42 8.97 0.78
N ASP A 55 6.16 8.99 1.25
CA ASP A 55 4.98 8.91 0.38
C ASP A 55 4.61 10.32 -0.07
N MET A 56 4.87 10.62 -1.35
CA MET A 56 4.66 11.93 -1.97
C MET A 56 3.17 12.33 -2.05
N VAL A 57 2.25 11.36 -2.16
CA VAL A 57 0.82 11.66 -2.29
C VAL A 57 0.25 12.00 -0.91
N ALA A 58 0.61 11.20 0.09
CA ALA A 58 0.24 11.45 1.47
C ALA A 58 1.04 12.57 2.14
N ASP A 59 2.20 12.95 1.57
CA ASP A 59 3.16 13.91 2.12
C ASP A 59 3.57 13.53 3.55
N LEU A 60 4.06 12.30 3.71
CA LEU A 60 4.48 11.77 5.01
C LEU A 60 5.62 10.76 4.90
N ASP A 61 6.34 10.62 6.01
CA ASP A 61 7.39 9.63 6.15
C ASP A 61 6.84 8.30 6.69
N ILE A 62 7.24 7.21 6.04
CA ILE A 62 6.96 5.82 6.42
C ILE A 62 8.27 5.21 6.90
N ILE A 63 8.28 4.70 8.13
CA ILE A 63 9.42 4.01 8.73
C ILE A 63 9.19 2.51 8.61
N ILE A 64 10.16 1.78 8.06
CA ILE A 64 10.04 0.34 7.80
C ILE A 64 11.24 -0.40 8.40
N LYS A 65 10.95 -1.49 9.11
CA LYS A 65 11.92 -2.52 9.51
C LYS A 65 11.49 -3.87 8.92
N SER A 66 12.46 -4.77 8.74
CA SER A 66 12.17 -6.15 8.38
C SER A 66 13.09 -7.12 9.13
N VAL A 67 12.53 -8.28 9.48
CA VAL A 67 13.25 -9.44 10.01
C VAL A 67 12.78 -10.70 9.30
N TYR A 68 13.58 -11.76 9.34
CA TYR A 68 13.23 -13.03 8.71
C TYR A 68 13.79 -14.23 9.46
N THR A 69 13.15 -15.37 9.24
CA THR A 69 13.61 -16.72 9.63
C THR A 69 13.88 -17.52 8.36
N ASP A 70 14.26 -18.80 8.48
CA ASP A 70 14.40 -19.66 7.30
C ASP A 70 13.06 -19.96 6.59
N GLU A 71 11.92 -19.63 7.19
CA GLU A 71 10.58 -19.94 6.65
C GLU A 71 9.70 -18.72 6.40
N GLN A 72 9.89 -17.63 7.12
CA GLN A 72 8.98 -16.48 7.13
C GLN A 72 9.74 -15.15 7.10
N ILE A 73 9.10 -14.13 6.51
CA ILE A 73 9.53 -12.74 6.56
C ILE A 73 8.48 -11.90 7.28
N PHE A 74 8.97 -10.87 7.97
CA PHE A 74 8.17 -9.97 8.77
C PHE A 74 8.52 -8.52 8.45
N PHE A 75 7.53 -7.64 8.57
CA PHE A 75 7.70 -6.20 8.40
C PHE A 75 7.03 -5.47 9.55
N LEU A 76 7.71 -4.45 10.07
CA LEU A 76 7.15 -3.47 10.99
C LEU A 76 7.15 -2.13 10.28
N VAL A 77 5.98 -1.51 10.20
CA VAL A 77 5.75 -0.26 9.50
C VAL A 77 5.15 0.75 10.46
N THR A 78 5.64 1.99 10.44
CA THR A 78 4.99 3.08 11.17
C THR A 78 4.89 4.33 10.33
N PHE A 79 3.78 5.06 10.44
CA PHE A 79 3.57 6.35 9.79
C PHE A 79 2.62 7.22 10.62
N ALA A 80 2.80 8.53 10.53
CA ALA A 80 1.93 9.48 11.22
C ALA A 80 0.53 9.48 10.61
N ASP A 81 -0.49 9.59 11.45
CA ASP A 81 -1.87 9.73 11.01
C ASP A 81 -2.69 10.46 12.05
N ALA A 82 -3.48 11.44 11.62
CA ALA A 82 -4.20 12.32 12.54
C ALA A 82 -5.36 11.61 13.24
N ASP A 83 -5.90 10.57 12.61
CA ASP A 83 -7.07 9.84 13.04
C ASP A 83 -6.91 8.32 12.90
N GLU A 84 -7.75 7.58 13.63
CA GLU A 84 -7.90 6.13 13.52
C GLU A 84 -9.16 5.84 12.70
N SER A 85 -9.04 5.89 11.38
CA SER A 85 -10.17 5.76 10.47
C SER A 85 -10.46 4.28 10.17
N ARG A 86 -11.50 3.72 10.82
CA ARG A 86 -11.89 2.29 10.73
C ARG A 86 -13.26 2.03 10.10
N LEU A 87 -13.89 3.03 9.49
CA LEU A 87 -15.14 2.88 8.74
C LEU A 87 -14.86 2.97 7.24
N HIS A 88 -15.63 2.25 6.42
CA HIS A 88 -15.49 2.32 4.97
C HIS A 88 -16.84 2.25 4.28
N ARG A 89 -17.22 3.34 3.60
CA ARG A 89 -18.44 3.44 2.78
C ARG A 89 -19.68 2.89 3.50
N SER A 90 -19.81 3.17 4.79
CA SER A 90 -20.90 2.72 5.64
C SER A 90 -22.24 3.16 5.04
N TRP A 91 -23.26 2.32 5.18
CA TRP A 91 -24.61 2.67 4.75
C TRP A 91 -25.17 3.76 5.67
N LYS A 92 -25.52 4.92 5.09
CA LYS A 92 -26.15 6.04 5.80
C LYS A 92 -27.61 6.18 5.37
N TRP A 93 -28.53 6.17 6.33
CA TRP A 93 -29.96 6.24 6.05
C TRP A 93 -30.38 7.66 5.64
N ASP A 94 -30.95 7.81 4.44
CA ASP A 94 -31.60 9.03 4.00
C ASP A 94 -33.06 9.02 4.50
N LYS A 95 -33.34 9.78 5.55
CA LYS A 95 -34.69 9.87 6.16
C LYS A 95 -35.74 10.41 5.19
N THR A 96 -35.35 11.25 4.24
CA THR A 96 -36.25 11.85 3.26
C THR A 96 -36.62 10.85 2.18
N LYS A 97 -35.63 10.12 1.66
CA LYS A 97 -35.84 9.13 0.59
C LYS A 97 -36.20 7.74 1.11
N GLN A 98 -36.09 7.50 2.41
CA GLN A 98 -36.30 6.22 3.07
C GLN A 98 -35.48 5.08 2.43
N LEU A 99 -34.21 5.35 2.17
CA LEU A 99 -33.27 4.37 1.61
C LEU A 99 -31.85 4.63 2.13
N TYR A 100 -30.97 3.63 2.02
CA TYR A 100 -29.55 3.80 2.32
C TYR A 100 -28.77 4.39 1.14
N GLY A 101 -27.92 5.36 1.44
CA GLY A 101 -26.84 5.83 0.57
C GLY A 101 -25.48 5.41 1.12
N MET A 102 -24.44 5.50 0.28
CA MET A 102 -23.07 5.26 0.72
C MET A 102 -22.52 6.48 1.46
N GLY A 103 -21.90 6.23 2.62
CA GLY A 103 -21.27 7.26 3.43
C GLY A 103 -19.92 7.78 2.87
N PRO A 104 -19.52 8.97 3.33
CA PRO A 104 -18.23 9.58 3.00
C PRO A 104 -17.04 8.92 3.71
N ASP A 105 -17.29 8.05 4.70
CA ASP A 105 -16.26 7.42 5.50
C ASP A 105 -15.28 6.58 4.67
N ARG A 106 -14.00 6.77 4.94
CA ARG A 106 -12.89 6.04 4.33
C ARG A 106 -12.02 5.49 5.45
N GLU A 107 -11.48 4.30 5.21
CA GLU A 107 -10.65 3.64 6.20
C GLU A 107 -9.18 3.95 5.91
N ASP A 108 -8.35 3.81 6.92
CA ASP A 108 -6.92 3.84 6.75
C ASP A 108 -6.44 2.58 6.04
N ILE A 109 -5.44 2.76 5.19
CA ILE A 109 -4.88 1.71 4.36
C ILE A 109 -3.37 1.84 4.29
N PHE A 110 -2.72 0.73 4.00
CA PHE A 110 -1.30 0.68 3.72
C PHE A 110 -1.03 -0.47 2.75
N VAL A 111 -0.10 -0.23 1.83
CA VAL A 111 0.25 -1.20 0.78
C VAL A 111 1.76 -1.43 0.74
N LEU A 112 2.14 -2.71 0.64
CA LEU A 112 3.42 -3.16 0.11
C LEU A 112 3.18 -3.69 -1.30
N LYS A 113 3.92 -3.16 -2.28
CA LYS A 113 3.84 -3.56 -3.69
C LYS A 113 5.18 -4.15 -4.13
N TRP A 114 5.19 -5.43 -4.52
CA TRP A 114 6.37 -6.19 -4.91
C TRP A 114 6.43 -6.38 -6.42
N ASN A 115 7.57 -6.11 -7.03
CA ASN A 115 7.77 -6.39 -8.45
C ASN A 115 7.82 -7.92 -8.70
N LEU A 116 6.96 -8.45 -9.57
CA LEU A 116 7.00 -9.85 -10.04
C LEU A 116 7.78 -10.03 -11.35
N SER A 117 8.24 -8.94 -11.96
CA SER A 117 9.01 -8.95 -13.20
C SER A 117 10.45 -9.42 -12.92
N GLN A 118 11.07 -10.06 -13.89
CA GLN A 118 12.45 -10.57 -13.76
C GLN A 118 13.53 -9.47 -13.75
N HIS A 119 13.14 -8.23 -14.00
CA HIS A 119 14.00 -7.06 -14.07
C HIS A 119 13.35 -5.89 -13.34
N PRO A 120 14.13 -4.91 -12.86
CA PRO A 120 13.58 -3.70 -12.25
C PRO A 120 12.61 -2.99 -13.20
N VAL A 121 11.50 -2.51 -12.66
CA VAL A 121 10.47 -1.75 -13.39
C VAL A 121 10.14 -0.46 -12.66
N ASP A 122 9.46 0.46 -13.34
CA ASP A 122 8.78 1.56 -12.68
C ASP A 122 7.49 1.04 -12.05
N LEU A 123 7.43 0.96 -10.72
CA LEU A 123 6.26 0.42 -9.98
C LEU A 123 5.10 1.42 -9.84
N SER A 124 5.27 2.64 -10.37
CA SER A 124 4.20 3.63 -10.49
C SER A 124 3.09 3.12 -11.40
N ILE A 125 1.83 3.44 -11.11
CA ILE A 125 0.75 3.19 -12.09
C ILE A 125 0.85 4.06 -13.35
N TYR A 126 1.72 5.06 -13.34
CA TYR A 126 2.00 5.95 -14.47
C TYR A 126 3.22 5.48 -15.28
N ALA A 127 3.71 4.27 -15.06
CA ALA A 127 4.84 3.71 -15.81
C ALA A 127 4.56 3.63 -17.31
N ASP A 128 5.59 3.89 -18.12
CA ASP A 128 5.51 3.79 -19.59
C ASP A 128 5.62 2.37 -20.13
N ASN A 129 6.00 1.43 -19.26
CA ASN A 129 6.20 0.02 -19.58
C ASN A 129 5.29 -0.85 -18.70
N PRO A 130 4.76 -1.95 -19.24
CA PRO A 130 3.93 -2.86 -18.46
C PRO A 130 4.72 -3.57 -17.36
N TYR A 131 4.03 -3.93 -16.28
CA TYR A 131 4.59 -4.76 -15.21
C TYR A 131 3.49 -5.55 -14.50
N THR A 132 3.91 -6.54 -13.72
CA THR A 132 3.05 -7.26 -12.79
C THR A 132 3.63 -7.13 -11.38
N ALA A 133 2.75 -6.98 -10.39
CA ALA A 133 3.13 -6.84 -9.01
C ALA A 133 2.22 -7.64 -8.05
N ASP A 134 2.81 -8.14 -6.98
CA ASP A 134 2.14 -8.72 -5.81
C ASP A 134 1.89 -7.59 -4.79
N ILE A 135 0.67 -7.50 -4.26
CA ILE A 135 0.17 -6.39 -3.44
C ILE A 135 -0.36 -6.92 -2.11
N TRP A 136 0.31 -6.55 -1.01
CA TRP A 136 -0.21 -6.79 0.33
C TRP A 136 -0.93 -5.55 0.80
N PHE A 137 -2.25 -5.65 0.88
CA PHE A 137 -3.11 -4.50 1.05
C PHE A 137 -3.85 -4.54 2.39
N TRP A 138 -3.24 -3.94 3.40
CA TRP A 138 -3.83 -3.76 4.72
C TRP A 138 -4.89 -2.64 4.71
N LYS A 139 -6.00 -2.90 5.39
CA LYS A 139 -7.17 -2.01 5.47
C LYS A 139 -7.76 -2.04 6.87
N ALA A 140 -7.83 -0.89 7.52
CA ALA A 140 -8.17 -0.75 8.94
C ALA A 140 -9.58 -1.24 9.30
N CYS A 141 -10.54 -1.12 8.37
CA CYS A 141 -11.92 -1.61 8.51
C CYS A 141 -12.05 -3.04 8.00
N ARG A 142 -11.54 -3.31 6.79
CA ARG A 142 -11.91 -4.51 6.02
C ARG A 142 -11.02 -5.73 6.24
N THR A 143 -9.74 -5.56 6.62
CA THR A 143 -8.79 -6.68 6.74
C THR A 143 -8.21 -6.80 8.15
N ASP A 144 -7.88 -5.68 8.79
CA ASP A 144 -7.29 -5.62 10.14
C ASP A 144 -8.09 -6.37 11.22
N PRO A 145 -9.44 -6.32 11.25
CA PRO A 145 -10.22 -7.04 12.26
C PRO A 145 -10.18 -8.56 12.14
N GLN A 146 -9.69 -9.10 11.01
CA GLN A 146 -9.47 -10.53 10.84
C GLN A 146 -7.99 -10.93 11.00
N GLY A 147 -7.07 -9.97 11.15
CA GLY A 147 -5.64 -10.25 11.33
C GLY A 147 -4.90 -10.57 10.02
N TYR A 148 -5.37 -10.04 8.89
CA TYR A 148 -4.76 -10.26 7.58
C TYR A 148 -4.64 -8.95 6.79
N ALA A 149 -3.76 -8.94 5.79
CA ALA A 149 -3.84 -8.03 4.66
C ALA A 149 -4.56 -8.75 3.51
N ASP A 150 -5.20 -8.01 2.61
CA ASP A 150 -5.73 -8.63 1.38
C ASP A 150 -4.58 -8.86 0.41
N ASP A 151 -4.45 -10.09 -0.10
CA ASP A 151 -3.45 -10.44 -1.11
C ASP A 151 -4.01 -10.28 -2.53
N LYS A 152 -3.25 -9.59 -3.38
CA LYS A 152 -3.73 -9.19 -4.71
C LYS A 152 -2.60 -9.15 -5.72
N ILE A 153 -2.92 -9.50 -6.95
CA ILE A 153 -2.14 -9.17 -8.12
C ILE A 153 -2.58 -7.84 -8.77
N GLN A 154 -1.59 -7.05 -9.17
CA GLN A 154 -1.73 -5.89 -10.03
C GLN A 154 -1.02 -6.12 -11.36
N VAL A 155 -1.70 -5.79 -12.45
CA VAL A 155 -1.14 -5.80 -13.81
C VAL A 155 -1.33 -4.43 -14.42
N LEU A 156 -0.24 -3.79 -14.83
CA LEU A 156 -0.26 -2.64 -15.73
C LEU A 156 0.11 -3.15 -17.13
N SER A 157 -0.79 -2.97 -18.10
CA SER A 157 -0.69 -3.55 -19.44
C SER A 157 -0.73 -2.46 -20.51
N SER A 158 -0.02 -2.67 -21.62
CA SER A 158 -0.19 -1.86 -22.84
C SER A 158 -1.41 -2.29 -23.67
N GLU A 159 -1.96 -3.47 -23.40
CA GLU A 159 -3.12 -4.03 -24.07
C GLU A 159 -4.37 -3.99 -23.17
N PRO A 160 -5.56 -3.69 -23.72
CA PRO A 160 -6.79 -3.64 -22.96
C PRO A 160 -7.15 -5.01 -22.38
N GLN A 161 -7.65 -5.00 -21.14
CA GLN A 161 -8.12 -6.19 -20.46
C GLN A 161 -9.52 -5.97 -19.90
N ASN A 162 -10.29 -7.05 -19.79
CA ASN A 162 -11.64 -6.98 -19.21
C ASN A 162 -11.56 -6.48 -17.75
N LYS A 163 -12.34 -5.44 -17.43
CA LYS A 163 -12.38 -4.77 -16.10
C LYS A 163 -11.10 -4.03 -15.69
N ALA A 164 -10.16 -3.82 -16.62
CA ALA A 164 -9.07 -2.89 -16.38
C ALA A 164 -9.58 -1.45 -16.46
N GLU A 165 -8.99 -0.58 -15.64
CA GLU A 165 -9.20 0.86 -15.68
C GLU A 165 -8.15 1.51 -16.59
N ASP A 166 -8.54 2.52 -17.35
CA ASP A 166 -7.62 3.28 -18.18
C ASP A 166 -6.80 4.25 -17.31
N VAL A 167 -5.48 4.23 -17.46
CA VAL A 167 -4.57 5.20 -16.84
C VAL A 167 -3.62 5.76 -17.91
N PHE A 168 -3.13 6.98 -17.69
CA PHE A 168 -2.21 7.63 -18.62
C PHE A 168 -0.78 7.60 -18.06
N SER A 169 0.16 7.05 -18.81
CA SER A 169 1.55 6.98 -18.39
C SER A 169 2.22 8.36 -18.36
N LYS A 170 3.45 8.43 -17.84
CA LYS A 170 4.29 9.64 -17.83
C LYS A 170 4.50 10.24 -19.22
N SER A 171 4.61 9.42 -20.26
CA SER A 171 4.69 9.89 -21.66
C SER A 171 3.32 10.13 -22.33
N GLY A 172 2.22 9.94 -21.62
CA GLY A 172 0.85 10.14 -22.11
C GLY A 172 0.26 8.94 -22.85
N LYS A 173 0.87 7.75 -22.78
CA LYS A 173 0.29 6.53 -23.37
C LYS A 173 -0.89 6.07 -22.53
N THR A 174 -1.92 5.55 -23.20
CA THR A 174 -2.97 4.79 -22.52
C THR A 174 -2.40 3.46 -22.07
N MET A 175 -2.52 3.18 -20.78
CA MET A 175 -2.17 1.92 -20.13
C MET A 175 -3.42 1.39 -19.42
N PHE A 176 -3.48 0.08 -19.19
CA PHE A 176 -4.64 -0.60 -18.63
C PHE A 176 -4.26 -1.23 -17.30
N LEU A 177 -4.87 -0.74 -16.23
CA LEU A 177 -4.60 -1.15 -14.86
C LEU A 177 -5.66 -2.14 -14.37
N LEU A 178 -5.25 -3.38 -14.15
CA LEU A 178 -6.08 -4.43 -13.58
C LEU A 178 -5.58 -4.78 -12.18
N ARG A 179 -6.51 -4.84 -11.21
CA ARG A 179 -6.25 -5.36 -9.87
C ARG A 179 -7.26 -6.44 -9.53
N THR A 180 -6.77 -7.62 -9.21
CA THR A 180 -7.61 -8.77 -8.86
C THR A 180 -7.15 -9.34 -7.54
N GLY A 181 -8.09 -9.74 -6.67
CA GLY A 181 -7.69 -10.53 -5.51
C GLY A 181 -7.18 -11.88 -5.96
N ASP A 182 -6.22 -12.40 -5.23
CA ASP A 182 -5.58 -13.69 -5.53
C ASP A 182 -6.54 -14.86 -5.32
N GLN A 183 -6.05 -16.08 -5.53
CA GLN A 183 -6.90 -17.26 -5.36
C GLN A 183 -7.53 -17.30 -3.95
N GLY A 184 -8.85 -17.49 -3.91
CA GLY A 184 -9.62 -17.64 -2.67
C GLY A 184 -10.45 -16.42 -2.25
N LYS A 185 -10.83 -16.38 -0.97
CA LYS A 185 -11.76 -15.39 -0.39
C LYS A 185 -10.99 -14.33 0.38
N SER A 186 -11.45 -13.08 0.31
CA SER A 186 -11.06 -12.00 1.24
C SER A 186 -11.59 -12.23 2.65
N THR A 187 -11.06 -11.44 3.58
CA THR A 187 -11.53 -11.25 4.97
C THR A 187 -12.94 -10.67 5.12
N TYR A 188 -13.58 -10.22 4.03
CA TYR A 188 -14.86 -9.52 4.08
C TYR A 188 -15.77 -9.82 2.88
N LYS A 189 -17.07 -9.59 3.05
CA LYS A 189 -18.07 -9.52 1.97
C LYS A 189 -18.94 -8.26 2.14
N SER A 190 -19.33 -7.64 1.04
CA SER A 190 -20.29 -6.55 1.06
C SER A 190 -21.68 -7.04 1.45
N THR A 191 -22.43 -6.23 2.18
CA THR A 191 -23.84 -6.43 2.50
C THR A 191 -24.68 -5.45 1.70
N ILE A 192 -25.86 -5.90 1.28
CA ILE A 192 -26.90 -5.06 0.70
C ILE A 192 -27.98 -4.89 1.77
N LEU A 193 -28.39 -3.66 2.03
CA LEU A 193 -29.45 -3.33 2.97
C LEU A 193 -30.63 -2.72 2.22
N LEU A 194 -31.82 -3.24 2.48
CA LEU A 194 -33.09 -2.73 1.94
C LEU A 194 -33.95 -2.13 3.05
N ASP A 195 -34.01 -2.81 4.20
CA ASP A 195 -34.81 -2.37 5.35
C ASP A 195 -34.00 -1.52 6.32
N TYR A 196 -34.67 -0.60 7.01
CA TYR A 196 -34.07 0.22 8.06
C TYR A 196 -33.51 -0.65 9.20
N GLN A 197 -32.27 -0.40 9.57
CA GLN A 197 -31.50 -1.12 10.60
C GLN A 197 -30.67 -0.17 11.48
N GLY A 198 -30.94 1.14 11.37
CA GLY A 198 -30.18 2.20 12.03
C GLY A 198 -29.75 3.28 11.05
N ASP A 199 -29.34 4.43 11.59
CA ASP A 199 -28.96 5.58 10.75
C ASP A 199 -27.59 5.38 10.06
N ILE A 200 -26.70 4.57 10.66
CA ILE A 200 -25.39 4.20 10.11
C ILE A 200 -25.18 2.70 10.31
N VAL A 201 -24.89 1.97 9.24
CA VAL A 201 -24.66 0.51 9.27
C VAL A 201 -23.41 0.14 8.48
N PRO A 202 -22.51 -0.73 8.99
CA PRO A 202 -21.34 -1.19 8.24
C PRO A 202 -21.74 -1.84 6.91
N GLN A 203 -21.00 -1.50 5.84
CA GLN A 203 -21.21 -2.08 4.52
C GLN A 203 -20.61 -3.50 4.39
N PHE A 204 -19.77 -3.92 5.32
CA PHE A 204 -19.01 -5.16 5.22
C PHE A 204 -19.25 -6.05 6.42
N THR A 205 -19.27 -7.36 6.16
CA THR A 205 -19.23 -8.40 7.20
C THR A 205 -17.96 -9.22 7.06
N TYR A 206 -17.41 -9.63 8.19
CA TYR A 206 -16.16 -10.37 8.23
C TYR A 206 -16.33 -11.86 7.92
N ARG A 207 -15.28 -12.46 7.38
CA ARG A 207 -15.13 -13.89 7.15
C ARG A 207 -13.64 -14.23 7.14
N GLN A 208 -13.30 -15.50 7.32
CA GLN A 208 -11.91 -15.93 7.17
C GLN A 208 -11.49 -15.92 5.70
N PRO A 209 -10.28 -15.42 5.39
CA PRO A 209 -9.70 -15.58 4.06
C PRO A 209 -9.29 -17.03 3.80
N THR A 210 -9.03 -17.38 2.55
CA THR A 210 -8.65 -18.75 2.16
C THR A 210 -7.65 -18.74 1.00
N ALA A 211 -6.85 -19.81 0.85
CA ALA A 211 -5.85 -19.97 -0.23
C ALA A 211 -4.84 -18.79 -0.25
N SER A 212 -4.33 -18.34 -1.41
CA SER A 212 -3.34 -17.24 -1.52
C SER A 212 -3.74 -16.03 -0.69
N ARG A 213 -5.03 -15.64 -0.75
CA ARG A 213 -5.53 -14.46 -0.02
C ARG A 213 -5.44 -14.55 1.50
N ALA A 214 -5.05 -15.70 2.05
CA ALA A 214 -4.80 -15.91 3.47
C ALA A 214 -3.31 -15.97 3.83
N ASP A 215 -2.38 -15.79 2.90
CA ASP A 215 -0.95 -15.97 3.15
C ASP A 215 -0.32 -14.81 3.95
N VAL A 216 -0.89 -13.61 3.86
CA VAL A 216 -0.36 -12.42 4.53
C VAL A 216 -1.12 -12.10 5.82
N GLN A 217 -0.54 -12.48 6.95
CA GLN A 217 -1.02 -12.04 8.26
C GLN A 217 -0.62 -10.58 8.47
N ALA A 218 -1.54 -9.78 9.02
CA ALA A 218 -1.23 -8.39 9.32
C ALA A 218 -2.10 -7.83 10.44
N LYS A 219 -1.52 -6.97 11.28
CA LYS A 219 -2.24 -6.27 12.33
C LYS A 219 -1.72 -4.85 12.53
N GLY A 220 -2.64 -3.92 12.80
CA GLY A 220 -2.36 -2.52 13.02
C GLY A 220 -2.97 -1.98 14.31
N ILE A 221 -2.19 -1.20 15.05
CA ILE A 221 -2.65 -0.38 16.18
C ILE A 221 -2.38 1.09 15.86
N TRP A 222 -3.40 1.92 16.06
CA TRP A 222 -3.23 3.36 16.09
C TRP A 222 -3.09 3.82 17.54
N ALA A 223 -2.03 4.58 17.82
CA ALA A 223 -1.84 5.20 19.13
C ALA A 223 -0.98 6.45 18.97
N ASN A 224 -1.35 7.53 19.69
CA ASN A 224 -0.58 8.76 19.74
C ASN A 224 -0.30 9.38 18.35
N GLY A 225 -1.31 9.41 17.47
CA GLY A 225 -1.20 10.03 16.14
C GLY A 225 -0.35 9.24 15.14
N ARG A 226 -0.26 7.92 15.31
CA ARG A 226 0.57 7.04 14.48
C ARG A 226 -0.06 5.66 14.37
N TRP A 227 0.01 5.10 13.17
CA TRP A 227 -0.19 3.68 12.95
C TRP A 227 1.12 2.92 13.16
N THR A 228 1.03 1.77 13.83
CA THR A 228 2.05 0.73 13.88
C THR A 228 1.44 -0.52 13.29
N LEU A 229 2.01 -1.00 12.18
CA LEU A 229 1.53 -2.18 11.45
C LEU A 229 2.61 -3.26 11.46
N GLU A 230 2.19 -4.49 11.64
CA GLU A 230 3.03 -5.67 11.49
C GLU A 230 2.48 -6.58 10.40
N PHE A 231 3.37 -7.17 9.61
CA PHE A 231 3.06 -8.14 8.56
C PHE A 231 3.90 -9.40 8.76
N ALA A 232 3.33 -10.57 8.48
CA ALA A 232 4.05 -11.83 8.37
C ALA A 232 3.58 -12.62 7.15
N ARG A 233 4.52 -13.25 6.46
CA ARG A 233 4.26 -14.16 5.36
C ARG A 233 5.36 -15.21 5.29
N LYS A 234 5.03 -16.41 4.80
CA LYS A 234 6.05 -17.39 4.39
C LYS A 234 6.95 -16.82 3.29
N LEU A 235 8.22 -17.19 3.31
CA LEU A 235 9.15 -16.88 2.21
C LEU A 235 8.71 -17.55 0.91
N ASN A 236 8.18 -18.78 1.01
CA ASN A 236 7.65 -19.53 -0.12
C ASN A 236 6.20 -19.98 0.17
N THR A 237 5.25 -19.36 -0.52
CA THR A 237 3.82 -19.70 -0.41
C THR A 237 3.39 -20.80 -1.38
N ARG A 238 4.19 -21.08 -2.40
CA ARG A 238 3.89 -21.99 -3.52
C ARG A 238 2.76 -21.52 -4.44
N HIS A 239 2.33 -20.28 -4.26
CA HIS A 239 1.35 -19.60 -5.11
C HIS A 239 2.08 -18.81 -6.20
N LEU A 240 1.64 -18.94 -7.45
CA LEU A 240 2.31 -18.33 -8.61
C LEU A 240 1.99 -16.84 -8.76
N ASP A 241 0.91 -16.42 -8.09
CA ASP A 241 0.44 -15.05 -7.93
C ASP A 241 1.28 -14.24 -6.94
N ASP A 242 2.11 -14.88 -6.11
CA ASP A 242 2.88 -14.21 -5.08
C ASP A 242 4.39 -14.15 -5.41
N ILE A 243 5.08 -13.14 -4.88
CA ILE A 243 6.55 -13.07 -4.93
C ILE A 243 7.16 -14.21 -4.10
N GLN A 244 8.14 -14.95 -4.62
CA GLN A 244 8.82 -16.00 -3.85
C GLN A 244 10.17 -15.51 -3.33
N PHE A 245 10.30 -15.40 -2.01
CA PHE A 245 11.50 -14.90 -1.35
C PHE A 245 12.55 -16.00 -1.14
N THR A 246 13.81 -15.64 -1.36
CA THR A 246 14.98 -16.44 -1.06
C THR A 246 16.02 -15.55 -0.39
N PRO A 247 16.73 -16.01 0.67
CA PRO A 247 17.70 -15.19 1.39
C PRO A 247 18.95 -14.77 0.59
N VAL A 248 19.06 -15.11 -0.69
CA VAL A 248 20.22 -14.82 -1.55
C VAL A 248 19.91 -13.79 -2.64
N ALA A 249 18.65 -13.42 -2.82
CA ALA A 249 18.20 -12.51 -3.86
C ALA A 249 17.84 -11.13 -3.29
N ALA A 250 17.72 -10.16 -4.19
CA ALA A 250 17.22 -8.82 -3.91
C ALA A 250 15.84 -8.64 -4.56
N TYR A 251 14.95 -7.92 -3.89
CA TYR A 251 13.55 -7.79 -4.31
C TYR A 251 13.16 -6.32 -4.37
N GLN A 252 12.73 -5.87 -5.55
CA GLN A 252 12.24 -4.52 -5.74
C GLN A 252 10.80 -4.40 -5.19
N PHE A 253 10.54 -3.35 -4.43
CA PHE A 253 9.22 -3.05 -3.90
C PHE A 253 8.98 -1.56 -3.73
N GLY A 254 7.75 -1.20 -3.40
CA GLY A 254 7.34 0.13 -3.01
C GLY A 254 6.26 0.08 -1.95
N VAL A 255 5.98 1.22 -1.34
CA VAL A 255 4.92 1.38 -0.35
C VAL A 255 4.05 2.57 -0.66
N SER A 256 2.81 2.57 -0.16
CA SER A 256 2.02 3.78 -0.08
C SER A 256 0.88 3.67 0.94
N ARG A 257 0.55 4.82 1.54
CA ARG A 257 -0.56 5.06 2.47
C ARG A 257 -1.93 5.10 1.78
N TYR A 258 -1.96 5.30 0.46
CA TYR A 258 -3.21 5.46 -0.30
C TYR A 258 -3.30 4.59 -1.56
N GLU A 259 -2.44 3.57 -1.71
CA GLU A 259 -2.34 2.76 -2.94
C GLU A 259 -3.61 1.95 -3.21
N ILE A 260 -4.54 2.64 -3.83
CA ILE A 260 -5.61 2.15 -4.68
C ILE A 260 -5.42 2.73 -6.09
N ALA A 261 -4.56 3.75 -6.25
CA ALA A 261 -4.10 4.50 -7.43
C ALA A 261 -4.99 4.51 -8.69
N GLY A 262 -5.07 5.68 -9.33
CA GLY A 262 -5.76 5.83 -10.63
C GLY A 262 -7.23 6.22 -10.48
N ARG A 263 -7.64 6.70 -9.30
CA ARG A 263 -8.95 7.34 -9.08
C ARG A 263 -8.77 8.84 -8.89
N PRO A 264 -9.74 9.66 -9.30
CA PRO A 264 -9.76 11.06 -8.92
C PRO A 264 -9.95 11.20 -7.41
N GLU A 265 -9.56 12.36 -6.86
CA GLU A 265 -9.92 12.71 -5.49
C GLU A 265 -11.45 12.66 -5.29
N GLU A 266 -11.85 12.37 -4.05
CA GLU A 266 -13.25 12.37 -3.63
C GLU A 266 -13.46 13.47 -2.56
N PRO A 267 -13.66 14.74 -2.95
CA PRO A 267 -13.67 15.88 -2.01
C PRO A 267 -14.70 15.78 -0.89
N GLU A 268 -15.80 15.08 -1.15
CA GLU A 268 -16.90 14.87 -0.20
C GLU A 268 -16.63 13.72 0.79
N SER A 269 -15.51 13.01 0.66
CA SER A 269 -15.13 11.92 1.56
C SER A 269 -14.34 12.43 2.77
N GLU A 270 -14.31 11.65 3.85
CA GLU A 270 -13.54 11.96 5.05
C GLU A 270 -12.02 11.91 4.79
N GLN A 271 -11.59 11.22 3.73
CA GLN A 271 -10.21 11.19 3.24
C GLN A 271 -10.18 11.47 1.73
N PRO A 272 -10.14 12.73 1.28
CA PRO A 272 -10.27 13.08 -0.15
C PRO A 272 -9.24 12.46 -1.09
N LYS A 273 -8.04 12.17 -0.57
CA LYS A 273 -6.95 11.50 -1.30
C LYS A 273 -7.07 9.98 -1.32
N TYR A 274 -8.08 9.40 -0.66
CA TYR A 274 -8.31 7.96 -0.72
C TYR A 274 -8.57 7.55 -2.18
N GLY A 275 -7.75 6.66 -2.71
CA GLY A 275 -7.83 6.28 -4.14
C GLY A 275 -6.73 6.86 -5.02
N THR A 276 -5.99 7.86 -4.54
CA THR A 276 -5.01 8.60 -5.36
C THR A 276 -3.56 8.20 -5.13
N GLY A 277 -3.26 7.37 -4.12
CA GLY A 277 -1.89 7.00 -3.77
C GLY A 277 -1.19 6.18 -4.85
N ASP A 278 0.12 6.31 -4.94
CA ASP A 278 0.99 5.56 -5.85
C ASP A 278 2.34 5.29 -5.16
N VAL A 279 3.12 4.34 -5.69
CA VAL A 279 4.49 4.12 -5.19
C VAL A 279 5.33 5.35 -5.47
N SER A 280 5.84 5.95 -4.40
CA SER A 280 6.57 7.21 -4.45
C SER A 280 8.08 7.03 -4.58
N GLU A 281 8.65 6.01 -3.94
CA GLU A 281 10.07 5.69 -3.99
C GLU A 281 10.28 4.24 -4.35
N ASN A 282 11.42 3.96 -4.99
CA ASN A 282 11.82 2.62 -5.35
C ASN A 282 12.68 2.01 -4.24
N LEU A 283 12.22 0.92 -3.64
CA LEU A 283 12.88 0.28 -2.52
C LEU A 283 13.40 -1.10 -2.93
N THR A 284 14.51 -1.52 -2.33
CA THR A 284 15.09 -2.85 -2.53
C THR A 284 15.21 -3.58 -1.20
N LEU A 285 14.55 -4.72 -1.07
CA LEU A 285 14.72 -5.64 0.05
C LEU A 285 15.91 -6.56 -0.23
N ILE A 286 16.82 -6.68 0.74
CA ILE A 286 17.86 -7.70 0.79
C ILE A 286 17.84 -8.42 2.13
N PHE A 287 18.41 -9.62 2.19
CA PHE A 287 18.50 -10.42 3.41
C PHE A 287 19.89 -10.27 4.03
N GLY A 288 19.92 -9.84 5.29
CA GLY A 288 21.14 -9.78 6.11
C GLY A 288 21.65 -11.18 6.43
N LYS A 289 22.97 -11.34 6.44
CA LYS A 289 23.64 -12.60 6.83
C LYS A 289 23.66 -12.76 8.34
#